data_AF-A0A7J0EA98-F1
#
_entry.id   AF-A0A7J0EA98-F1
#
_cell.length_a   1.000
_cell.length_b   1.000
_cell.length_c   1.000
_cell.angle_alpha   90.00
_cell.angle_beta   90.00
_cell.angle_gamma   90.00
#
_symmetry.space_group_name_H-M   'P 1'
#
loop_
_entity.id
_entity.type
_entity.pdbx_description
1 polymer ?
#
loop_
_entity_poly.entity_id
_entity_poly.type
_entity_poly.pdbx_seq_one_letter_code
_entity_poly.pdbx_strand_id
1 'polypeptide(L)'
;MLKALCMRLAHLGLSAHSVFDMTTPPIASPDLLIASAGPGRFPTVDAICWVARSNGARVLLLTTQPGNGSPASVIAHVPGQTMADDQDGGGVGLGGSRALLPMGSLYEGALFVLFEMVVFRLGEVLDESPEAVRSRHTNLE
;
A
#
# COMPACT_ATOMS: atom_id res chain seq x y z
N MET A 1 3.26 5.49 2.42
CA MET A 1 1.78 5.48 2.25
C MET A 1 1.05 4.39 3.04
N LEU A 2 1.60 3.17 3.22
CA LEU A 2 0.89 2.07 3.90
C LEU A 2 0.44 2.38 5.34
N LYS A 3 1.25 3.10 6.15
CA LYS A 3 0.85 3.51 7.51
C LYS A 3 -0.38 4.43 7.52
N ALA A 4 -0.49 5.33 6.54
CA ALA A 4 -1.65 6.22 6.40
C ALA A 4 -2.92 5.41 6.08
N LEU A 5 -2.82 4.44 5.17
CA LEU A 5 -3.92 3.50 4.90
C LEU A 5 -4.29 2.71 6.16
N CYS A 6 -3.31 2.14 6.88
CA CYS A 6 -3.54 1.39 8.11
C CYS A 6 -4.34 2.21 9.13
N MET A 7 -3.97 3.47 9.33
CA MET A 7 -4.69 4.40 10.20
C MET A 7 -6.14 4.61 9.71
N ARG A 8 -6.35 4.84 8.41
CA ARG A 8 -7.71 5.01 7.85
C ARG A 8 -8.57 3.75 8.00
N LEU A 9 -8.00 2.56 7.78
CA LEU A 9 -8.70 1.29 7.99
C LEU A 9 -9.08 1.10 9.47
N ALA A 10 -8.20 1.47 10.40
CA ALA A 10 -8.53 1.47 11.83
C ALA A 10 -9.65 2.46 12.17
N HIS A 11 -9.64 3.66 11.57
CA HIS A 11 -10.75 4.62 11.71
C HIS A 11 -12.07 4.08 11.14
N LEU A 12 -12.04 3.19 10.14
CA LEU A 12 -13.22 2.46 9.63
C LEU A 12 -13.62 1.26 10.51
N GLY A 13 -13.01 1.08 11.69
CA GLY A 13 -13.34 -0.02 12.60
C GLY A 13 -12.76 -1.38 12.20
N LEU A 14 -11.89 -1.43 11.18
CA LEU A 14 -11.23 -2.66 10.77
C LEU A 14 -10.05 -2.99 11.70
N SER A 15 -9.82 -4.29 11.93
CA SER A 15 -8.60 -4.78 12.58
C SER A 15 -7.41 -4.63 11.63
N ALA A 16 -6.81 -3.45 11.63
CA ALA A 16 -5.69 -3.08 10.76
C ALA A 16 -4.43 -2.84 11.59
N HIS A 17 -3.32 -3.46 11.18
CA HIS A 17 -2.05 -3.46 11.91
C HIS A 17 -0.90 -3.12 10.96
N SER A 18 0.08 -2.37 11.44
CA SER A 18 1.29 -2.06 10.68
C SER A 18 2.38 -3.07 11.00
N VAL A 19 2.93 -3.74 10.00
CA VAL A 19 4.10 -4.63 10.19
C VAL A 19 5.21 -3.86 10.93
N PHE A 20 5.86 -4.55 11.87
CA PHE A 20 6.88 -4.04 12.80
C PHE A 20 6.38 -3.11 13.92
N ASP A 21 5.08 -2.92 14.08
CA ASP A 21 4.54 -2.27 15.29
C ASP A 21 4.59 -3.24 16.49
N MET A 22 4.82 -2.71 17.70
CA MET A 22 4.93 -3.49 18.94
C MET A 22 3.67 -4.29 19.25
N THR A 23 2.51 -3.82 18.80
CA THR A 23 1.21 -4.45 19.07
C THR A 23 0.72 -5.34 17.92
N THR A 24 1.51 -5.51 16.86
CA THR A 24 1.11 -6.31 15.68
C THR A 24 0.89 -7.77 16.10
N PRO A 25 -0.33 -8.33 15.92
CA PRO A 25 -0.58 -9.73 16.23
C PRO A 25 0.10 -10.66 15.20
N PRO A 26 0.23 -11.97 15.51
CA PRO A 26 0.62 -12.97 14.51
C PRO A 26 -0.36 -12.97 13.34
N ILE A 27 0.18 -13.00 12.12
CA ILE A 27 -0.64 -13.09 10.90
C ILE A 27 -1.05 -14.55 10.64
N ALA A 28 -2.30 -14.79 10.27
CA ALA A 28 -2.81 -16.12 9.93
C ALA A 28 -3.92 -16.06 8.87
N SER A 29 -4.44 -17.20 8.41
CA SER A 29 -5.70 -17.22 7.66
C SER A 29 -6.86 -16.77 8.57
N PRO A 30 -7.76 -15.86 8.15
CA PRO A 30 -7.99 -15.36 6.78
C PRO A 30 -7.40 -13.97 6.45
N ASP A 31 -6.37 -13.54 7.18
CA ASP A 31 -5.80 -12.19 7.10
C ASP A 31 -5.26 -11.84 5.71
N LEU A 32 -5.10 -10.54 5.49
CA LEU A 32 -4.52 -9.96 4.28
C LEU A 32 -3.31 -9.09 4.64
N LEU A 33 -2.13 -9.48 4.16
CA LEU A 33 -0.99 -8.58 4.08
C LEU A 33 -1.11 -7.69 2.84
N ILE A 34 -1.09 -6.38 3.04
CA ILE A 34 -0.96 -5.39 1.96
C ILE A 34 0.48 -4.89 1.94
N ALA A 35 1.23 -5.25 0.90
CA ALA A 35 2.59 -4.82 0.68
C ALA A 35 2.68 -3.85 -0.51
N SER A 36 3.72 -3.02 -0.52
CA SER A 36 4.02 -2.14 -1.64
C SER A 36 5.51 -2.24 -1.97
N ALA A 37 5.80 -2.50 -3.24
CA ALA A 37 7.14 -2.41 -3.79
C ALA A 37 7.03 -1.80 -5.18
N GLY A 38 7.50 -0.55 -5.36
CA GLY A 38 7.45 0.13 -6.65
C GLY A 38 8.11 -0.70 -7.76
N PRO A 39 9.43 -0.99 -7.67
CA PRO A 39 10.14 -1.93 -8.55
C PRO A 39 9.65 -3.39 -8.46
N GLY A 40 8.71 -3.65 -7.56
CA GLY A 40 7.99 -4.90 -7.35
C GLY A 40 8.75 -5.97 -6.55
N ARG A 41 10.02 -5.76 -6.20
CA ARG A 41 10.73 -6.62 -5.24
C ARG A 41 11.65 -5.79 -4.34
N PHE A 42 11.70 -6.19 -3.08
CA PHE A 42 12.72 -5.77 -2.12
C PHE A 42 12.98 -6.95 -1.20
N PRO A 43 14.24 -7.27 -0.82
CA PRO A 43 14.55 -8.43 0.01
C PRO A 43 13.69 -8.50 1.29
N THR A 44 13.51 -7.37 1.96
CA THR A 44 12.68 -7.28 3.17
C THR A 44 11.20 -7.51 2.88
N VAL A 45 10.66 -6.93 1.80
CA VAL A 45 9.25 -7.12 1.42
C VAL A 45 8.99 -8.56 1.01
N ASP A 46 9.89 -9.17 0.24
CA ASP A 46 9.79 -10.56 -0.21
C ASP A 46 9.81 -11.51 0.98
N ALA A 47 10.71 -11.29 1.95
CA ALA A 47 10.77 -12.08 3.18
C ALA A 47 9.46 -11.99 3.99
N ILE A 48 8.91 -10.78 4.17
CA ILE A 48 7.64 -10.59 4.89
C ILE A 48 6.48 -11.27 4.14
N CYS A 49 6.41 -11.12 2.81
CA CYS A 49 5.38 -11.77 2.00
C CYS A 49 5.47 -13.30 2.10
N TRP A 50 6.68 -13.84 2.10
CA TRP A 50 6.90 -15.27 2.31
C TRP A 50 6.41 -15.72 3.69
N VAL A 51 6.75 -15.00 4.78
CA VAL A 51 6.26 -15.31 6.13
C VAL A 51 4.73 -15.30 6.20
N ALA A 52 4.08 -14.29 5.61
CA ALA A 52 2.62 -14.20 5.58
C ALA A 52 1.98 -15.40 4.87
N ARG A 53 2.50 -15.75 3.69
CA ARG A 53 2.05 -16.91 2.90
C ARG A 53 2.25 -18.23 3.66
N SER A 54 3.40 -18.40 4.30
CA SER A 54 3.72 -19.59 5.09
C SER A 54 2.80 -19.77 6.30
N ASN A 55 2.20 -18.68 6.80
CA ASN A 55 1.17 -18.72 7.84
C ASN A 55 -0.28 -18.75 7.28
N GLY A 56 -0.44 -18.98 5.98
CA GLY A 56 -1.75 -19.14 5.33
C GLY A 56 -2.50 -17.84 5.03
N ALA A 57 -1.89 -16.67 5.28
CA ALA A 57 -2.50 -15.39 4.95
C ALA A 57 -2.43 -15.09 3.45
N ARG A 58 -3.34 -14.24 2.99
CA ARG A 58 -3.31 -13.69 1.62
C ARG A 58 -2.33 -12.53 1.56
N VAL A 59 -1.73 -12.34 0.39
CA VAL A 59 -0.80 -11.23 0.13
C VAL A 59 -1.26 -10.46 -1.09
N LEU A 60 -1.51 -9.16 -0.92
CA LEU A 60 -1.71 -8.18 -1.99
C LEU A 60 -0.42 -7.37 -2.15
N LEU A 61 0.18 -7.40 -3.34
CA LEU A 61 1.32 -6.54 -3.67
C LEU A 61 0.88 -5.41 -4.60
N LEU A 62 1.12 -4.17 -4.17
CA LEU A 62 1.04 -2.96 -5.00
C LEU A 62 2.40 -2.71 -5.64
N THR A 63 2.43 -2.54 -6.97
CA THR A 63 3.68 -2.35 -7.73
C THR A 63 3.45 -1.66 -9.07
N THR A 64 4.50 -1.05 -9.62
CA THR A 64 4.54 -0.54 -11.01
C THR A 64 5.08 -1.58 -11.99
N GLN A 65 5.70 -2.66 -11.51
CA GLN A 65 6.35 -3.68 -12.33
C GLN A 65 5.75 -5.08 -12.07
N PRO A 66 4.56 -5.39 -12.63
CA PRO A 66 3.95 -6.70 -12.48
C PRO A 66 4.77 -7.78 -13.20
N GLY A 67 4.84 -8.99 -12.65
CA GLY A 67 5.44 -10.16 -13.34
C GLY A 67 6.87 -10.51 -12.94
N ASN A 68 7.44 -9.87 -11.93
CA ASN A 68 8.79 -10.13 -11.43
C ASN A 68 8.88 -11.32 -10.44
N GLY A 69 7.95 -12.27 -10.44
CA GLY A 69 8.06 -13.48 -9.61
C GLY A 69 7.84 -13.26 -8.10
N SER A 70 7.13 -12.19 -7.70
CA SER A 70 6.72 -11.97 -6.32
C SER A 70 5.90 -13.15 -5.74
N PRO A 71 6.05 -13.52 -4.45
CA PRO A 71 5.22 -14.53 -3.77
C PRO A 71 3.79 -14.05 -3.45
N ALA A 72 3.36 -12.90 -3.97
CA ALA A 72 2.05 -12.32 -3.74
C ALA A 72 0.91 -13.23 -4.24
N SER A 73 -0.23 -13.21 -3.52
CA SER A 73 -1.44 -13.91 -3.94
C SER A 73 -2.20 -13.13 -5.02
N VAL A 74 -2.15 -11.80 -4.93
CA VAL A 74 -2.73 -10.87 -5.90
C VAL A 74 -1.73 -9.74 -6.14
N ILE A 75 -1.57 -9.35 -7.40
CA ILE A 75 -0.77 -8.19 -7.79
C ILE A 75 -1.72 -7.09 -8.25
N ALA A 76 -1.69 -5.94 -7.57
CA ALA A 76 -2.35 -4.73 -8.00
C ALA A 76 -1.33 -3.83 -8.71
N HIS A 77 -1.44 -3.75 -10.04
CA HIS A 77 -0.61 -2.88 -10.84
C HIS A 77 -1.10 -1.43 -10.69
N VAL A 78 -0.23 -0.57 -10.16
CA VAL A 78 -0.46 0.87 -10.03
C VAL A 78 0.57 1.55 -10.92
N PRO A 79 0.19 2.10 -12.09
CA PRO A 79 1.15 2.70 -12.99
C PRO A 79 1.78 3.95 -12.36
N GLY A 80 3.10 4.07 -12.48
CA GLY A 80 3.84 5.22 -11.95
C GLY A 80 5.34 5.06 -12.19
N GLN A 81 6.05 6.18 -12.15
CA GLN A 81 7.52 6.18 -12.15
C GLN A 81 8.03 5.66 -10.80
N THR A 82 9.12 4.91 -10.83
CA THR A 82 9.86 4.47 -9.63
C THR A 82 11.35 4.72 -9.82
N MET A 83 12.14 4.50 -8.75
CA MET A 83 13.60 4.53 -8.81
C MET A 83 14.22 3.50 -9.78
N ALA A 84 13.46 2.51 -10.22
CA ALA A 84 13.96 1.55 -11.22
C ALA A 84 13.98 2.15 -12.63
N ASP A 85 13.14 3.16 -12.90
CA ASP A 85 12.88 3.68 -14.24
C ASP A 85 13.14 5.20 -14.33
N ASP A 86 13.80 5.79 -13.32
CA ASP A 86 14.06 7.24 -13.22
C ASP A 86 15.39 7.69 -13.85
N GLN A 87 16.24 6.75 -14.28
CA GLN A 87 17.60 7.01 -14.81
C GLN A 87 17.72 6.97 -16.33
N ASP A 88 16.80 6.32 -17.05
CA ASP A 88 16.92 6.06 -18.50
C ASP A 88 16.53 7.25 -19.41
N GLY A 89 16.54 8.48 -18.88
CA GLY A 89 16.07 9.65 -19.64
C GLY A 89 14.56 9.62 -19.93
N GLY A 90 13.81 8.64 -19.41
CA GLY A 90 12.34 8.52 -19.48
C GLY A 90 11.59 9.46 -18.52
N GLY A 91 12.32 10.17 -17.66
CA GLY A 91 11.83 11.30 -16.87
C GLY A 91 11.61 12.54 -17.73
N VAL A 92 10.97 12.37 -18.89
CA VAL A 92 10.53 13.45 -19.76
C VAL A 92 9.09 13.74 -19.38
N GLY A 93 8.84 14.84 -18.65
CA GLY A 93 7.50 15.40 -18.54
C GLY A 93 6.92 15.65 -19.94
N LEU A 94 5.59 15.81 -20.03
CA LEU A 94 4.90 16.14 -21.28
C LEU A 94 5.68 17.23 -22.05
N GLY A 95 6.29 16.86 -23.19
CA GLY A 95 6.99 17.80 -24.07
C GLY A 95 8.49 18.02 -23.85
N GLY A 96 9.27 17.04 -23.39
CA GLY A 96 10.75 17.17 -23.39
C GLY A 96 11.37 17.71 -22.10
N SER A 97 10.56 18.06 -21.10
CA SER A 97 11.02 18.71 -19.86
C SER A 97 11.39 17.71 -18.78
N ARG A 98 12.22 18.12 -17.82
CA ARG A 98 12.56 17.32 -16.62
C ARG A 98 11.31 16.81 -15.91
N ALA A 99 11.32 15.55 -15.47
CA ALA A 99 10.26 14.97 -14.66
C ALA A 99 9.93 15.89 -13.48
N LEU A 100 8.65 16.26 -13.37
CA LEU A 100 8.15 17.14 -12.31
C LEU A 100 8.29 16.50 -10.93
N LEU A 101 8.13 15.17 -10.87
CA LEU A 101 8.18 14.38 -9.65
C LEU A 101 9.42 13.47 -9.69
N PRO A 102 10.33 13.55 -8.71
CA PRO A 102 11.54 12.74 -8.69
C PRO A 102 11.25 11.30 -8.25
N MET A 103 12.15 10.38 -8.60
CA MET A 103 12.18 9.01 -8.06
C MET A 103 10.82 8.30 -8.12
N GLY A 104 10.32 7.82 -6.98
CA GLY A 104 9.02 7.18 -6.82
C GLY A 104 7.89 8.12 -6.43
N SER A 105 8.08 9.45 -6.44
CA SER A 105 7.05 10.38 -5.93
C SER A 105 5.73 10.30 -6.70
N LEU A 106 5.76 10.01 -8.00
CA LEU A 106 4.52 9.78 -8.77
C LEU A 106 3.78 8.52 -8.27
N TYR A 107 4.50 7.42 -8.05
CA TYR A 107 3.92 6.20 -7.50
C TYR A 107 3.36 6.41 -6.09
N GLU A 108 4.08 7.13 -5.22
CA GLU A 108 3.61 7.45 -3.87
C GLU A 108 2.35 8.33 -3.89
N GLY A 109 2.29 9.32 -4.79
CA GLY A 109 1.09 10.15 -5.00
C GLY A 109 -0.09 9.33 -5.54
N ALA A 110 0.17 8.41 -6.47
CA ALA A 110 -0.86 7.49 -6.98
C ALA A 110 -1.40 6.58 -5.86
N LEU A 111 -0.54 6.08 -4.98
CA LEU A 111 -0.95 5.30 -3.80
C LEU A 111 -1.82 6.12 -2.85
N PHE A 112 -1.49 7.40 -2.61
CA PHE A 112 -2.32 8.27 -1.78
C PHE A 112 -3.75 8.38 -2.34
N VAL A 113 -3.89 8.72 -3.62
CA VAL A 113 -5.20 8.84 -4.27
C VAL A 113 -5.95 7.50 -4.24
N LEU A 114 -5.28 6.41 -4.61
CA LEU A 114 -5.88 5.07 -4.58
C LEU A 114 -6.39 4.71 -3.19
N PHE A 115 -5.61 4.95 -2.14
CA PHE A 115 -5.98 4.59 -0.77
C PHE A 115 -7.16 5.40 -0.26
N GLU A 116 -7.22 6.71 -0.54
CA GLU A 116 -8.38 7.51 -0.16
C GLU A 116 -9.66 7.07 -0.91
N MET A 117 -9.55 6.67 -2.18
CA MET A 117 -10.68 6.09 -2.91
C MET A 117 -11.12 4.73 -2.34
N VAL A 118 -10.17 3.88 -1.94
CA VAL A 118 -10.46 2.60 -1.26
C VAL A 118 -11.16 2.85 0.07
N VAL A 119 -10.68 3.80 0.87
CA VAL A 119 -11.28 4.17 2.16
C VAL A 119 -12.70 4.70 1.96
N PHE A 120 -12.92 5.56 0.97
CA PHE A 120 -14.25 6.06 0.61
C PHE A 120 -15.21 4.91 0.28
N ARG A 121 -14.80 4.01 -0.63
CA ARG A 121 -15.63 2.86 -1.02
C ARG A 121 -15.86 1.87 0.12
N LEU A 122 -14.86 1.65 0.98
CA LEU A 122 -15.02 0.82 2.17
C LEU A 122 -15.97 1.44 3.18
N GLY A 123 -15.94 2.77 3.36
CA GLY A 123 -16.91 3.48 4.19
C GLY A 123 -18.35 3.22 3.75
N GLU A 124 -18.62 3.27 2.43
CA GLU A 124 -19.94 2.93 1.88
C GLU A 124 -20.31 1.45 2.08
N VAL A 125 -19.34 0.53 1.91
CA VAL A 125 -19.58 -0.92 2.08
C VAL A 125 -19.82 -1.30 3.54
N LEU A 126 -19.17 -0.62 4.48
CA LEU A 126 -19.26 -0.86 5.92
C LEU A 126 -20.38 -0.05 6.60
N ASP A 127 -21.08 0.80 5.84
CA ASP A 127 -22.11 1.73 6.36
C ASP A 127 -21.59 2.64 7.49
N GLU A 128 -20.37 3.12 7.33
CA GLU A 128 -19.67 3.93 8.34
C GLU A 128 -19.99 5.43 8.18
N SER A 129 -20.45 6.08 9.26
CA SER A 129 -20.70 7.52 9.27
C SER A 129 -19.40 8.31 9.52
N PRO A 130 -19.32 9.57 9.05
CA PRO A 130 -18.18 10.44 9.35
C PRO A 130 -17.92 10.60 10.87
N GLU A 131 -18.98 10.64 11.68
CA GLU A 131 -18.90 10.73 13.15
C GLU A 131 -18.32 9.46 13.76
N ALA A 132 -18.75 8.28 13.29
CA ALA A 132 -18.23 6.99 13.73
C ALA A 132 -16.73 6.88 13.41
N VAL A 133 -16.33 7.25 12.19
CA VAL A 133 -14.93 7.29 11.77
C VAL A 133 -14.12 8.26 12.64
N ARG A 134 -14.65 9.45 12.92
CA ARG A 134 -14.01 10.44 13.78
C ARG A 134 -13.85 9.95 15.22
N SER A 135 -14.82 9.20 15.75
CA SER A 135 -14.78 8.70 17.13
C SER A 135 -13.62 7.73 17.41
N ARG A 136 -13.08 7.09 16.35
CA ARG A 136 -11.94 6.17 16.42
C ARG A 136 -10.59 6.85 16.14
N HIS A 137 -10.57 8.17 15.95
CA HIS A 137 -9.32 8.92 15.87
C HIS A 137 -8.67 9.04 17.26
N THR A 138 -7.33 9.10 17.28
CA THR A 138 -6.60 9.39 18.52
C THR A 138 -6.97 10.78 19.06
N ASN A 139 -6.87 10.95 20.38
CA ASN A 139 -7.07 12.23 21.08
C ASN A 139 -5.82 12.64 21.90
N LEU A 140 -4.68 12.00 21.62
CA LEU A 140 -3.39 12.24 22.27
C LEU A 140 -2.41 12.88 21.28
N GLU A 141 -2.68 14.13 20.94
CA GLU A 141 -1.92 14.96 19.99
C GLU A 141 -1.33 16.21 20.66
#